data_AF-J9EBX2-F1
#
_entry.id   AF-J9EBX2-F1
#
_cell.length_a   1.000
_cell.length_b   1.000
_cell.length_c   1.000
_cell.angle_alpha   90.00
_cell.angle_beta   90.00
_cell.angle_gamma   90.00
#
_symmetry.space_group_name_H-M   'P 1'
#
loop_
_entity.id
_entity.type
_entity.pdbx_description
1 polymer ?
#
loop_
_entity_poly.entity_id
_entity_poly.type
_entity_poly.pdbx_seq_one_letter_code
_entity_poly.pdbx_strand_id
1 'polypeptide(L)'
;MPNGLLKITGFPIDMNTLESDIKIEDQLVVYKKVDDLVYSLKVKASRMFLSAAVNKYGLMPFTLRSFEDEKLAKMGVVECERHNLMRPYQVFYERDGEYVAQFKSTVLIMPNGLLKITGFPIDMNTLESDIKIEDQLVGF
;
A
#
# COMPACT_ATOMS: atom_id res chain seq x y z
N MET A 1 35.41 -7.77 2.29
CA MET A 1 34.46 -7.70 3.42
C MET A 1 33.10 -7.41 2.82
N PRO A 2 32.11 -8.31 2.92
CA PRO A 2 30.90 -8.20 2.12
C PRO A 2 30.06 -7.04 2.65
N ASN A 3 29.74 -6.14 1.73
CA ASN A 3 28.92 -4.95 1.91
C ASN A 3 27.63 -5.32 2.64
N GLY A 4 27.50 -4.88 3.90
CA GLY A 4 26.28 -5.05 4.68
C GLY A 4 25.15 -4.33 3.98
N LEU A 5 24.29 -5.07 3.30
CA LEU A 5 23.13 -4.54 2.60
C LEU A 5 22.23 -3.84 3.63
N LEU A 6 22.11 -2.53 3.55
CA LEU A 6 21.13 -1.78 4.32
C LEU A 6 19.74 -2.18 3.82
N LYS A 7 19.02 -2.98 4.60
CA LYS A 7 17.67 -3.45 4.22
C LYS A 7 16.64 -2.53 4.86
N ILE A 8 15.93 -1.78 4.02
CA ILE A 8 14.78 -0.96 4.44
C ILE A 8 13.55 -1.86 4.36
N THR A 9 12.88 -2.07 5.48
CA THR A 9 11.66 -2.89 5.53
C THR A 9 10.52 -2.06 6.12
N GLY A 10 9.39 -2.04 5.43
CA GLY A 10 8.14 -1.52 5.97
C GLY A 10 7.38 -2.63 6.67
N PHE A 11 6.95 -2.38 7.91
CA PHE A 11 6.10 -3.29 8.67
C PHE A 11 4.68 -2.69 8.74
N PRO A 12 3.73 -3.18 7.92
CA PRO A 12 2.33 -2.87 8.11
C PRO A 12 1.77 -3.76 9.23
N ILE A 13 1.17 -3.14 10.23
CA ILE A 13 0.38 -3.81 11.27
C ILE A 13 -1.04 -3.32 11.10
N ASP A 14 -1.94 -4.22 10.75
CA ASP A 14 -3.37 -3.98 10.62
C ASP A 14 -4.08 -4.76 11.73
N MET A 15 -4.86 -4.07 12.54
CA MET A 15 -5.57 -4.67 13.68
C MET A 15 -7.05 -4.38 13.54
N ASN A 16 -7.83 -5.47 13.52
CA ASN A 16 -9.29 -5.44 13.42
C ASN A 16 -9.89 -5.92 14.74
N THR A 17 -11.08 -5.41 15.04
CA THR A 17 -11.77 -5.58 16.31
C THR A 17 -12.49 -6.93 16.43
N LEU A 18 -12.88 -7.57 15.32
CA LEU A 18 -13.53 -8.88 15.27
C LEU A 18 -13.13 -9.65 13.99
N GLU A 19 -13.40 -10.96 13.96
CA GLU A 19 -13.27 -11.80 12.76
C GLU A 19 -14.30 -11.32 11.72
N SER A 20 -13.83 -10.62 10.69
CA SER A 20 -14.67 -9.85 9.79
C SER A 20 -14.65 -10.37 8.36
N ASP A 21 -15.84 -10.54 7.80
CA ASP A 21 -16.04 -10.61 6.35
C ASP A 21 -15.72 -9.24 5.74
N ILE A 22 -14.48 -9.08 5.28
CA ILE A 22 -14.01 -7.86 4.63
C ILE A 22 -14.76 -7.67 3.30
N LYS A 23 -15.46 -6.55 3.15
CA LYS A 23 -16.11 -6.20 1.89
C LYS A 23 -15.11 -5.47 0.99
N ILE A 24 -15.00 -5.94 -0.25
CA ILE A 24 -14.19 -5.31 -1.29
C ILE A 24 -15.11 -4.39 -2.08
N GLU A 25 -14.77 -3.11 -2.17
CA GLU A 25 -15.46 -2.17 -3.06
C GLU A 25 -14.69 -2.01 -4.38
N ASP A 26 -15.42 -1.97 -5.50
CA ASP A 26 -14.84 -1.92 -6.84
C ASP A 26 -14.30 -0.54 -7.25
N GLN A 27 -14.45 0.50 -6.41
CA GLN A 27 -13.94 1.84 -6.72
C GLN A 27 -12.43 1.98 -6.46
N LEU A 28 -11.65 1.39 -7.35
CA LEU A 28 -10.19 1.37 -7.28
C LEU A 28 -9.62 2.67 -7.88
N VAL A 29 -9.04 3.50 -7.03
CA VAL A 29 -8.44 4.79 -7.43
C VAL A 29 -6.91 4.80 -7.42
N VAL A 30 -6.27 3.83 -6.75
CA VAL A 30 -4.81 3.75 -6.61
C VAL A 30 -4.27 2.53 -7.34
N TYR A 31 -3.22 2.72 -8.14
CA TYR A 31 -2.59 1.68 -8.95
C TYR A 31 -1.07 1.72 -8.76
N LYS A 32 -0.42 0.57 -8.92
CA LYS A 32 1.04 0.47 -9.02
C LYS A 32 1.42 -0.32 -10.26
N LYS A 33 2.44 0.16 -10.95
CA LYS A 33 3.05 -0.55 -12.08
C LYS A 33 3.73 -1.83 -11.61
N VAL A 34 3.55 -2.89 -12.39
CA VAL A 34 4.30 -4.15 -12.27
C VAL A 34 5.47 -4.11 -13.26
N ASP A 35 6.68 -4.44 -12.80
CA ASP A 35 7.91 -4.37 -13.62
C ASP A 35 8.15 -5.65 -14.43
N ASP A 36 7.73 -6.79 -13.89
CA ASP A 36 8.03 -8.12 -14.45
C ASP A 36 7.28 -8.43 -15.76
N LEU A 37 6.36 -7.56 -16.18
CA LEU A 37 5.48 -7.81 -17.31
C LEU A 37 5.59 -6.72 -18.38
N VAL A 38 5.97 -7.13 -19.59
CA VAL A 38 6.04 -6.27 -20.77
C VAL A 38 4.97 -6.71 -21.75
N TYR A 39 3.96 -5.87 -21.95
CA TYR A 39 2.88 -6.10 -22.89
C TYR A 39 2.68 -4.89 -23.81
N SER A 40 2.52 -5.16 -25.11
CA SER A 40 2.23 -4.13 -26.10
C SER A 40 0.74 -3.82 -26.15
N LEU A 41 0.35 -2.74 -25.49
CA LEU A 41 -1.03 -2.23 -25.46
C LEU A 41 -1.55 -1.89 -26.87
N LYS A 42 -2.79 -2.29 -27.15
CA LYS A 42 -3.43 -2.11 -28.47
C LYS A 42 -4.12 -0.76 -28.60
N VAL A 43 -4.67 -0.21 -27.51
CA VAL A 43 -5.39 1.06 -27.52
C VAL A 43 -4.42 2.24 -27.38
N LYS A 44 -4.64 3.30 -28.18
CA LYS A 44 -3.83 4.52 -28.12
C LYS A 44 -3.91 5.22 -26.76
N ALA A 45 -5.11 5.30 -26.18
CA ALA A 45 -5.34 5.88 -24.85
C ALA A 45 -4.53 5.15 -23.77
N SER A 46 -4.54 3.81 -23.75
CA SER A 46 -3.77 3.01 -22.80
C SER A 46 -2.26 3.21 -22.95
N ARG A 47 -1.75 3.26 -24.19
CA ARG A 47 -0.31 3.55 -24.44
C ARG A 47 0.10 4.92 -23.91
N MET A 48 -0.72 5.94 -24.17
CA MET A 48 -0.48 7.31 -23.69
C MET A 48 -0.52 7.35 -22.16
N PHE A 49 -1.50 6.69 -21.55
CA PHE A 49 -1.64 6.57 -20.10
C PHE A 49 -0.43 5.87 -19.45
N LEU A 50 -0.03 4.71 -19.97
CA LEU A 50 1.11 3.96 -19.43
C LEU A 50 2.42 4.78 -19.53
N SER A 51 2.65 5.44 -20.66
CA SER A 51 3.83 6.31 -20.84
C SER A 51 3.81 7.49 -19.86
N ALA A 52 2.68 8.17 -19.71
CA ALA A 52 2.53 9.26 -18.75
C ALA A 52 2.72 8.80 -17.30
N ALA A 53 2.17 7.64 -16.93
CA ALA A 53 2.31 7.06 -15.60
C ALA A 53 3.76 6.67 -15.29
N VAL A 54 4.45 6.00 -16.22
CA VAL A 54 5.86 5.61 -16.08
C VAL A 54 6.76 6.84 -15.96
N ASN A 55 6.53 7.86 -16.79
CA ASN A 55 7.34 9.08 -16.75
C ASN A 55 7.13 9.90 -15.47
N LYS A 56 5.90 9.92 -14.93
CA LYS A 56 5.57 10.74 -13.75
C LYS A 56 5.81 10.03 -12.41
N TYR A 57 5.54 8.72 -12.35
CA TYR A 57 5.54 7.95 -11.09
C TYR A 57 6.51 6.76 -11.09
N GLY A 58 6.99 6.32 -12.25
CA GLY A 58 7.87 5.15 -12.37
C GLY A 58 7.23 3.88 -11.81
N LEU A 59 7.83 3.32 -10.77
CA LEU A 59 7.37 2.11 -10.06
C LEU A 59 6.56 2.41 -8.79
N MET A 60 6.38 3.69 -8.45
CA MET A 60 5.66 4.08 -7.24
C MET A 60 4.15 4.01 -7.44
N PRO A 61 3.39 3.67 -6.39
CA PRO A 61 1.93 3.78 -6.41
C PRO A 61 1.47 5.20 -6.74
N PHE A 62 0.38 5.32 -7.50
CA PHE A 62 -0.20 6.60 -7.87
C PHE A 62 -1.72 6.53 -7.93
N THR A 63 -2.36 7.69 -7.84
CA THR A 63 -3.82 7.83 -7.86
C THR A 63 -4.30 8.28 -9.24
N LEU A 64 -5.41 7.76 -9.76
CA LEU A 64 -5.95 8.19 -11.07
C LEU A 64 -6.31 9.68 -11.13
N ARG A 65 -6.62 10.31 -9.99
CA ARG A 65 -6.96 11.73 -9.86
C ARG A 65 -5.79 12.69 -10.09
N SER A 66 -4.56 12.18 -10.12
CA SER A 66 -3.37 13.02 -10.31
C SER A 66 -3.03 13.29 -11.79
N PHE A 67 -3.84 12.73 -12.70
CA PHE A 67 -3.82 13.03 -14.13
C PHE A 67 -4.78 14.17 -14.43
N GLU A 68 -4.44 15.01 -15.41
CA GLU A 68 -5.27 16.14 -15.83
C GLU A 68 -6.62 15.68 -16.41
N ASP A 69 -6.59 14.61 -17.22
CA ASP A 69 -7.78 14.02 -17.81
C ASP A 69 -8.17 12.71 -17.12
N GLU A 70 -9.02 12.81 -16.09
CA GLU A 70 -9.50 11.64 -15.34
C GLU A 70 -10.24 10.63 -16.23
N LYS A 71 -11.01 11.10 -17.23
CA LYS A 71 -11.75 10.23 -18.16
C LYS A 71 -10.79 9.38 -19.01
N LEU A 72 -9.73 9.98 -19.54
CA LEU A 72 -8.73 9.27 -20.34
C LEU A 72 -7.94 8.28 -19.48
N ALA A 73 -7.60 8.66 -18.25
CA ALA A 73 -6.93 7.77 -17.29
C ALA A 73 -7.80 6.55 -16.96
N LYS A 74 -9.10 6.76 -16.66
CA LYS A 74 -10.06 5.68 -16.41
C LYS A 74 -10.23 4.75 -17.60
N MET A 75 -10.21 5.26 -18.83
CA MET A 75 -10.26 4.39 -20.02
C MET A 75 -8.95 3.61 -20.24
N GLY A 76 -7.80 4.25 -20.02
CA GLY A 76 -6.49 3.64 -20.24
C GLY A 76 -6.10 2.58 -19.20
N VAL A 77 -6.56 2.73 -17.95
CA VAL A 77 -6.21 1.82 -16.86
C VAL A 77 -6.86 0.44 -17.03
N VAL A 78 -8.07 0.35 -17.60
CA VAL A 78 -8.82 -0.91 -17.76
C VAL A 78 -8.04 -1.94 -18.59
N GLU A 79 -7.38 -1.53 -19.67
CA GLU A 79 -6.54 -2.44 -20.46
C GLU A 79 -5.26 -2.81 -19.70
N CYS A 80 -4.65 -1.85 -18.99
CA CYS A 80 -3.44 -2.08 -18.22
C CYS A 80 -3.65 -3.06 -17.06
N GLU A 81 -4.80 -2.98 -16.40
CA GLU A 81 -5.21 -3.90 -15.34
C GLU A 81 -5.49 -5.30 -15.90
N ARG A 82 -6.28 -5.42 -16.98
CA ARG A 82 -6.59 -6.70 -17.63
C ARG A 82 -5.35 -7.49 -18.05
N HIS A 83 -4.30 -6.78 -18.46
CA HIS A 83 -3.04 -7.38 -18.86
C HIS A 83 -2.00 -7.40 -17.74
N ASN A 84 -2.39 -7.16 -16.47
CA ASN A 84 -1.50 -7.20 -15.30
C ASN A 84 -0.27 -6.26 -15.38
N LEU A 85 -0.33 -5.21 -16.21
CA LEU A 85 0.69 -4.16 -16.27
C LEU A 85 0.60 -3.22 -15.05
N MET A 86 -0.61 -3.07 -14.52
CA MET A 86 -0.92 -2.29 -13.34
C MET A 86 -1.65 -3.18 -12.35
N ARG A 87 -1.21 -3.19 -11.10
CA ARG A 87 -1.94 -3.82 -10.00
C ARG A 87 -2.74 -2.75 -9.24
N PRO A 88 -4.06 -2.91 -9.10
CA PRO A 88 -4.84 -2.01 -8.27
C PRO A 88 -4.56 -2.25 -6.78
N TYR A 89 -4.67 -1.20 -5.98
CA TYR A 89 -4.79 -1.32 -4.53
C TYR A 89 -6.26 -1.37 -4.17
N GLN A 90 -6.71 -2.54 -3.72
CA GLN A 90 -8.07 -2.77 -3.27
C GLN A 90 -8.37 -1.95 -2.03
N VAL A 91 -9.57 -1.35 -2.01
CA VAL A 91 -10.10 -0.66 -0.85
C VAL A 91 -10.97 -1.67 -0.10
N PHE A 92 -10.59 -1.90 1.15
CA PHE A 92 -11.24 -2.84 2.04
C PHE A 92 -12.09 -2.07 3.04
N TYR A 93 -13.30 -2.56 3.26
CA TYR A 93 -14.23 -2.00 4.24
C TYR A 93 -14.59 -3.05 5.29
N GLU A 94 -14.66 -2.55 6.52
CA GLU A 94 -15.27 -3.27 7.63
C GLU A 94 -16.78 -3.03 7.70
N ARG A 95 -17.46 -3.79 8.55
CA ARG A 95 -18.88 -3.62 8.83
C ARG A 95 -19.16 -2.27 9.50
N ASP A 96 -20.36 -1.73 9.26
CA ASP A 96 -20.81 -0.49 9.89
C ASP A 96 -20.79 -0.64 11.43
N GLY A 97 -20.07 0.26 12.10
CA GLY A 97 -19.89 0.25 13.56
C GLY A 97 -18.58 -0.39 14.05
N GLU A 98 -17.79 -0.98 13.16
CA GLU A 98 -16.48 -1.55 13.49
C GLU A 98 -15.34 -0.56 13.19
N TYR A 99 -14.21 -0.76 13.87
CA TYR A 99 -13.03 0.10 13.76
C TYR A 99 -11.80 -0.68 13.28
N VAL A 100 -11.03 -0.05 12.38
CA VAL A 100 -9.75 -0.55 11.88
C VAL A 100 -8.63 0.38 12.31
N ALA A 101 -7.60 -0.16 12.95
CA ALA A 101 -6.38 0.56 13.27
C ALA A 101 -5.24 0.07 12.37
N GLN A 102 -4.60 0.98 11.64
CA GLN A 102 -3.44 0.69 10.78
C GLN A 102 -2.21 1.47 11.25
N PHE A 103 -1.14 0.75 11.56
CA PHE A 103 0.16 1.31 11.89
C PHE A 103 1.19 0.88 10.85
N LYS A 104 1.76 1.86 10.14
CA LYS A 104 2.84 1.62 9.17
C LYS A 104 4.10 2.31 9.65
N SER A 105 5.17 1.52 9.77
CA SER A 105 6.48 2.03 10.17
C SER A 105 7.57 1.48 9.26
N THR A 106 8.53 2.32 8.92
CA THR A 106 9.71 1.93 8.14
C THR A 106 10.93 1.85 9.06
N VAL A 107 11.55 0.68 9.07
CA VAL A 107 12.72 0.37 9.91
C VAL A 107 13.89 0.02 9.00
N LEU A 108 15.06 0.58 9.31
CA LEU A 108 16.34 0.15 8.73
C LEU A 108 16.89 -1.00 9.56
N ILE A 109 17.28 -2.06 8.88
CA ILE A 109 18.04 -3.15 9.48
C ILE A 109 19.51 -2.88 9.17
N MET A 110 20.25 -2.45 10.18
CA MET A 110 21.69 -2.25 10.12
C MET A 110 22.40 -3.37 10.91
N PRO A 111 23.68 -3.64 10.63
CA PRO A 111 24.45 -4.63 11.42
C PRO A 111 24.55 -4.28 12.92
N ASN A 112 24.41 -2.99 13.27
CA ASN A 112 24.43 -2.49 14.65
C ASN A 112 23.06 -2.50 15.34
N GLY A 113 21.98 -2.86 14.64
CA GLY A 113 20.63 -2.91 15.18
C GLY A 113 19.55 -2.37 14.25
N LEU A 114 18.33 -2.29 14.78
CA LEU A 114 17.16 -1.76 14.09
C LEU A 114 17.04 -0.27 14.35
N LEU A 115 16.87 0.54 13.29
CA LEU A 115 16.60 1.98 13.41
C LEU A 115 15.25 2.30 12.77
N LYS A 116 14.27 2.69 13.60
CA LYS A 116 12.98 3.19 13.12
C LYS A 116 13.14 4.61 12.59
N ILE A 117 12.88 4.83 11.30
CA ILE A 117 12.94 6.17 10.68
C ILE A 117 11.58 6.85 10.76
N THR A 118 10.54 6.12 10.38
CA THR A 118 9.19 6.66 10.24
C THR A 118 8.21 5.80 11.02
N GLY A 119 7.23 6.45 11.61
CA GLY A 119 6.16 5.81 12.36
C GLY A 119 5.29 6.89 13.00
N PHE A 120 4.03 6.55 13.28
CA PHE A 120 3.15 7.45 13.99
C PHE A 120 3.60 7.54 15.46
N PRO A 121 3.77 8.75 16.04
CA PRO A 121 4.00 8.90 17.48
C PRO A 121 2.68 8.57 18.19
N ILE A 122 2.56 7.34 18.67
CA ILE A 122 1.40 6.91 19.47
C ILE A 122 1.68 7.33 20.90
N ASP A 123 0.92 8.31 21.40
CA ASP A 123 0.93 8.65 22.82
C ASP A 123 0.11 7.62 23.58
N MET A 124 0.80 6.64 24.19
CA MET A 124 0.17 5.56 24.97
C MET A 124 -0.73 6.09 26.10
N ASN A 125 -0.52 7.33 26.56
CA ASN A 125 -1.33 7.96 27.60
C ASN A 125 -2.74 8.36 27.13
N THR A 126 -2.96 8.42 25.81
CA THR A 126 -4.26 8.77 25.21
C THR A 126 -5.11 7.54 24.86
N LEU A 127 -4.52 6.35 24.97
CA LEU A 127 -5.17 5.07 24.67
C LEU A 127 -5.48 4.35 25.98
N GLU A 128 -6.73 4.47 26.42
CA GLU A 128 -7.27 3.67 27.51
C GLU A 128 -7.83 2.37 26.93
N SER A 129 -7.36 1.23 27.43
CA SER A 129 -7.85 -0.09 27.05
C SER A 129 -8.10 -0.93 28.29
N ASP A 130 -9.26 -1.59 28.31
CA ASP A 130 -9.66 -2.49 29.40
C ASP A 130 -8.95 -3.85 29.31
N ILE A 131 -8.42 -4.19 28.13
CA ILE A 131 -7.79 -5.47 27.83
C ILE A 131 -6.27 -5.28 27.74
N LYS A 132 -5.51 -6.08 28.50
CA LYS A 132 -4.04 -6.07 28.49
C LYS A 132 -3.51 -7.44 28.08
N ILE A 133 -2.32 -7.45 27.49
CA ILE A 133 -1.64 -8.68 27.08
C ILE A 133 -1.08 -9.34 28.34
N GLU A 134 -1.55 -10.55 28.66
CA GLU A 134 -1.15 -11.29 29.87
C GLU A 134 -0.02 -12.30 29.61
N ASP A 135 0.36 -12.51 28.34
CA ASP A 135 1.34 -13.53 27.95
C ASP A 135 2.80 -13.10 28.27
N GLN A 136 3.50 -13.94 29.03
CA GLN A 136 4.84 -13.68 29.55
C GLN A 136 5.93 -13.72 28.48
N LEU A 137 5.68 -14.31 27.31
CA LEU A 137 6.64 -14.37 26.20
C LEU A 137 6.65 -13.11 25.33
N VAL A 138 5.63 -12.26 25.44
CA VAL A 138 5.46 -11.03 24.64
C VAL A 138 5.66 -9.75 25.49
N GLY A 139 6.08 -9.91 26.75
CA GLY A 139 6.37 -8.81 27.66
C GLY A 139 7.63 -8.05 27.22
N PHE A 140 7.42 -6.81 26.75
CA PHE A 140 8.48 -5.83 26.50
C PHE A 140 9.04 -5.27 27.81
#